data_AF-A0A559RQX1-F1
#
_entry.id   AF-A0A559RQX1-F1
#
_cell.length_a   1.000
_cell.length_b   1.000
_cell.length_c   1.000
_cell.angle_alpha   90.00
_cell.angle_beta   90.00
_cell.angle_gamma   90.00
#
_symmetry.space_group_name_H-M   'P 1'
#
loop_
_entity.id
_entity.type
_entity.pdbx_description
1 polymer ?
#
loop_
_entity_poly.entity_id
_entity_poly.type
_entity_poly.pdbx_seq_one_letter_code
_entity_poly.pdbx_strand_id
1 'polypeptide(L)'
;MKTILIFLTVIMLGFNSTSTLVESYDISTTKDVNILTFDGYEGEYFFFTDHNQKALILEKSYQTELNSKLLEKNNNTGKRFRVTYLASDIEEDSSSQGTILSVEKI
;
A
#
# COMPACT_ATOMS: atom_id res chain seq x y z
N MET A 1 17.73 42.54 51.65
CA MET A 1 17.33 42.51 50.22
C MET A 1 16.61 41.19 50.01
N LYS A 2 15.30 41.24 49.80
CA LYS A 2 14.63 41.02 48.50
C LYS A 2 14.76 39.57 47.99
N THR A 3 13.67 38.84 48.21
CA THR A 3 12.99 37.93 47.26
C THR A 3 13.73 36.70 46.75
N ILE A 4 13.11 35.52 46.89
CA ILE A 4 12.53 34.75 45.77
C ILE A 4 11.72 33.55 46.31
N LEU A 5 10.47 33.51 45.84
CA LEU A 5 9.46 32.45 45.93
C LEU A 5 9.73 31.45 44.80
N ILE A 6 9.39 30.16 44.92
CA ILE A 6 8.68 29.37 43.88
C ILE A 6 8.39 27.95 44.38
N PHE A 7 7.21 27.49 43.96
CA PHE A 7 6.44 26.29 44.27
C PHE A 7 6.94 25.01 43.58
N LEU A 8 6.28 23.92 44.01
CA LEU A 8 5.80 22.81 43.18
C LEU A 8 6.62 21.51 43.28
N THR A 9 6.25 20.67 44.26
CA THR A 9 6.64 19.26 44.30
C THR A 9 5.97 18.50 43.14
N VAL A 10 6.81 17.92 42.30
CA VAL A 10 6.47 17.11 41.14
C VAL A 10 5.77 15.82 41.58
N ILE A 11 4.57 15.57 41.05
CA ILE A 11 3.88 14.27 41.19
C ILE A 11 4.64 13.24 40.35
N MET A 12 5.30 12.30 41.02
CA MET A 12 5.84 11.08 40.43
C MET A 12 4.69 10.10 40.16
N LEU A 13 4.20 10.06 38.93
CA LEU A 13 3.42 8.93 38.41
C LEU A 13 4.19 8.35 37.22
N GLY A 14 5.21 7.55 37.54
CA GLY A 14 5.88 6.69 36.58
C GLY A 14 4.95 5.53 36.23
N PHE A 15 4.08 5.72 35.23
CA PHE A 15 3.49 4.60 34.51
C PHE A 15 4.55 4.03 33.57
N ASN A 16 5.13 2.90 33.95
CA ASN A 16 5.89 2.04 33.02
C ASN A 16 4.89 1.42 32.04
N SER A 17 4.50 2.17 31.03
CA SER A 17 3.96 1.60 29.80
C SER A 17 5.14 1.40 28.88
N THR A 18 5.68 0.19 28.87
CA THR A 18 6.49 -0.33 27.77
C THR A 18 5.65 -0.16 26.50
N SER A 19 5.85 0.94 25.79
CA SER A 19 5.49 1.02 24.39
C SER A 19 6.38 0.01 23.70
N THR A 20 5.80 -1.14 23.35
CA THR A 20 6.30 -1.95 22.26
C THR A 20 6.57 -0.97 21.12
N LEU A 21 7.85 -0.75 20.84
CA LEU A 21 8.29 -0.19 19.58
C LEU A 21 7.76 -1.16 18.54
N VAL A 22 6.58 -0.85 17.99
CA VAL A 22 6.23 -1.32 16.67
C VAL A 22 7.31 -0.70 15.81
N GLU A 23 8.29 -1.52 15.42
CA GLU A 23 9.17 -1.19 14.30
C GLU A 23 8.24 -0.80 13.17
N SER A 24 8.09 0.50 12.95
CA SER A 24 7.61 1.02 11.70
C SER A 24 8.67 0.63 10.70
N TYR A 25 8.48 -0.55 10.11
CA TYR A 25 9.17 -0.99 8.93
C TYR A 25 8.79 0.03 7.85
N ASP A 26 9.60 1.10 7.77
CA ASP A 26 9.48 2.17 6.79
C ASP A 26 10.01 1.58 5.47
N ILE A 27 9.26 0.61 4.93
CA ILE A 27 9.39 0.23 3.52
C ILE A 27 9.05 1.51 2.80
N SER A 28 9.97 2.01 1.98
CA SER A 28 9.70 3.10 1.04
C SER A 28 8.65 2.62 0.05
N THR A 29 7.38 2.59 0.48
CA THR A 29 6.30 2.01 -0.28
C THR A 29 5.86 3.07 -1.25
N THR A 30 6.49 3.08 -2.42
CA THR A 30 6.17 4.06 -3.45
C THR A 30 4.80 3.70 -4.00
N LYS A 31 3.84 4.61 -3.77
CA LYS A 31 2.48 4.50 -4.29
C LYS A 31 2.49 5.01 -5.72
N ASP A 32 2.30 4.10 -6.67
CA ASP A 32 2.21 4.41 -8.08
C ASP A 32 0.75 4.47 -8.54
N VAL A 33 0.46 5.40 -9.44
CA VAL A 33 -0.83 5.52 -10.12
C VAL A 33 -0.59 5.52 -11.62
N ASN A 34 -1.04 4.46 -12.29
CA ASN A 34 -0.80 4.28 -13.72
C ASN A 34 -2.09 3.93 -14.47
N ILE A 35 -2.14 4.32 -15.75
CA ILE A 35 -3.18 3.83 -16.66
C ILE A 35 -2.65 2.56 -17.32
N LEU A 36 -3.30 1.44 -16.99
CA LEU A 36 -2.88 0.11 -17.39
C LEU A 36 -3.98 -0.59 -18.19
N THR A 37 -3.59 -1.38 -19.19
CA THR A 37 -4.49 -2.31 -19.88
C THR A 37 -4.56 -3.59 -19.06
N PHE A 38 -5.76 -4.08 -18.78
CA PHE A 38 -5.96 -5.33 -18.04
C PHE A 38 -5.91 -6.53 -18.98
N ASP A 39 -5.04 -7.48 -18.71
CA ASP A 39 -4.80 -8.63 -19.59
C ASP A 39 -5.44 -9.92 -19.05
N GLY A 40 -5.60 -10.04 -17.74
CA GLY A 40 -6.24 -11.18 -17.11
C GLY A 40 -5.86 -11.31 -15.64
N TYR A 41 -6.31 -12.39 -15.01
CA TYR A 41 -5.95 -12.72 -13.63
C TYR A 41 -5.85 -14.23 -13.44
N GLU A 42 -5.02 -14.66 -12.50
CA GLU A 42 -4.87 -16.06 -12.08
C GLU A 42 -4.69 -16.09 -10.56
N GLY A 43 -5.67 -16.68 -9.86
CA GLY A 43 -5.72 -16.62 -8.40
C GLY A 43 -5.76 -15.17 -7.90
N GLU A 44 -4.76 -14.78 -7.11
CA GLU A 44 -4.64 -13.44 -6.52
C GLU A 44 -3.76 -12.48 -7.36
N TYR A 45 -3.25 -12.93 -8.51
CA TYR A 45 -2.39 -12.15 -9.39
C TYR A 45 -3.16 -11.58 -10.57
N PHE A 46 -2.94 -10.30 -10.84
CA PHE A 46 -3.55 -9.56 -11.94
C PHE A 46 -2.48 -9.09 -12.91
N PHE A 47 -2.71 -9.35 -14.19
CA PHE A 47 -1.78 -9.06 -15.27
C PHE A 47 -2.21 -7.80 -16.00
N PHE A 48 -1.24 -6.91 -16.22
CA PHE A 48 -1.44 -5.65 -16.90
C PHE A 48 -0.33 -5.35 -17.89
N THR A 49 -0.65 -4.48 -18.86
CA THR A 49 0.31 -3.91 -19.79
C THR A 49 0.26 -2.39 -19.72
N ASP A 50 1.41 -1.76 -19.55
CA ASP A 50 1.53 -0.30 -19.52
C ASP A 50 1.55 0.32 -20.93
N HIS A 51 1.66 1.65 -21.01
CA HIS A 51 1.72 2.39 -22.27
C HIS A 51 2.97 2.11 -23.12
N ASN A 52 4.03 1.58 -22.51
CA ASN A 52 5.27 1.18 -23.18
C ASN A 52 5.28 -0.29 -23.57
N GLN A 53 4.14 -0.99 -23.44
CA GLN A 53 4.03 -2.44 -23.67
C GLN A 53 4.85 -3.27 -22.68
N LYS A 54 5.15 -2.73 -21.49
CA LYS A 54 5.78 -3.47 -20.41
C LYS A 54 4.70 -4.21 -19.61
N ALA A 55 4.92 -5.50 -19.39
CA ALA A 55 4.09 -6.31 -18.53
C ALA A 55 4.31 -5.93 -17.05
N LEU A 56 3.20 -5.89 -16.30
CA LEU A 56 3.16 -5.63 -14.87
C LEU A 56 2.25 -6.67 -14.19
N ILE A 57 2.78 -7.34 -13.19
CA ILE A 57 2.05 -8.31 -12.37
C ILE A 57 1.83 -7.69 -11.00
N LEU A 58 0.56 -7.59 -10.59
CA LEU A 58 0.18 -7.01 -9.31
C LEU A 58 -0.70 -7.98 -8.52
N GLU A 59 -0.47 -8.04 -7.22
CA GLU A 59 -1.25 -8.86 -6.29
C GLU A 59 -2.47 -8.13 -5.75
N LYS A 60 -3.50 -8.90 -5.40
CA LYS A 60 -4.65 -8.40 -4.64
C LYS A 60 -4.25 -8.06 -3.21
N SER A 61 -4.52 -6.84 -2.76
CA SER A 61 -4.52 -6.57 -1.31
C SER A 61 -5.81 -7.09 -0.68
N TYR A 62 -5.66 -7.72 0.49
CA TYR A 62 -6.77 -8.14 1.35
C TYR A 62 -7.68 -6.97 1.79
N GLN A 63 -7.20 -5.74 1.74
CA GLN A 63 -8.00 -4.53 2.05
C GLN A 63 -8.78 -4.03 0.83
N THR A 64 -8.46 -4.51 -0.37
CA THR A 64 -8.99 -4.00 -1.66
C THR A 64 -10.07 -4.91 -2.26
N GLU A 65 -10.87 -5.58 -1.42
CA GLU A 65 -11.95 -6.46 -1.86
C GLU A 65 -13.00 -5.75 -2.73
N LEU A 66 -13.12 -4.42 -2.62
CA LEU A 66 -14.19 -3.68 -3.31
C LEU A 66 -13.91 -3.44 -4.81
N ASN A 67 -12.65 -3.33 -5.24
CA ASN A 67 -12.32 -2.87 -6.60
C ASN A 67 -11.71 -3.95 -7.50
N SER A 68 -11.08 -4.99 -6.95
CA SER A 68 -10.57 -6.13 -7.74
C SER A 68 -11.68 -6.91 -8.45
N LYS A 69 -12.89 -6.98 -7.86
CA LYS A 69 -14.08 -7.55 -8.50
C LYS A 69 -14.46 -6.89 -9.83
N LEU A 70 -14.03 -5.65 -10.09
CA LEU A 70 -14.23 -5.02 -11.40
C LEU A 70 -13.38 -5.74 -12.45
N LEU A 71 -12.15 -6.11 -12.13
CA LEU A 71 -11.24 -6.81 -13.05
C LEU A 71 -11.69 -8.26 -13.28
N GLU A 72 -12.16 -8.94 -12.24
CA GLU A 72 -12.62 -10.34 -12.29
C GLU A 72 -13.90 -10.54 -13.13
N LYS A 73 -14.56 -9.47 -13.58
CA LYS A 73 -15.73 -9.58 -14.46
C LYS A 73 -15.30 -9.99 -15.87
N ASN A 74 -15.89 -11.08 -16.35
CA ASN A 74 -15.86 -11.47 -17.76
C ASN A 74 -16.15 -10.25 -18.65
N ASN A 75 -15.32 -10.04 -19.66
CA ASN A 75 -15.35 -8.91 -20.62
C ASN A 75 -14.54 -7.66 -20.26
N ASN A 76 -13.66 -7.66 -19.26
CA ASN A 76 -12.79 -6.51 -18.97
C ASN A 76 -11.35 -6.63 -19.48
N THR A 77 -10.93 -7.81 -19.95
CA THR A 77 -9.65 -7.98 -20.67
C THR A 77 -9.56 -7.02 -21.86
N GLY A 78 -8.38 -6.42 -22.06
CA GLY A 78 -8.10 -5.41 -23.08
C GLY A 78 -8.62 -4.00 -22.74
N LYS A 79 -9.34 -3.81 -21.63
CA LYS A 79 -9.78 -2.48 -21.19
C LYS A 79 -8.72 -1.80 -20.34
N ARG A 80 -8.75 -0.47 -20.36
CA ARG A 80 -7.84 0.36 -19.59
C ARG A 80 -8.47 0.76 -18.27
N PHE A 81 -7.64 0.80 -17.24
CA PHE A 81 -8.01 1.17 -15.88
C PHE A 81 -6.97 2.12 -15.32
N ARG A 82 -7.40 3.04 -14.46
CA ARG A 82 -6.50 3.73 -13.54
C ARG A 82 -6.27 2.79 -12.36
N VAL A 83 -5.04 2.30 -12.23
CA VAL A 83 -4.64 1.37 -11.18
C VAL A 83 -3.69 2.09 -10.24
N THR A 84 -4.02 2.05 -8.96
CA THR A 84 -3.14 2.51 -7.89
C THR A 84 -2.58 1.27 -7.20
N TYR A 85 -1.27 1.20 -7.03
CA TYR A 85 -0.61 0.08 -6.36
C TYR A 85 0.56 0.56 -5.51
N LEU A 86 0.90 -0.25 -4.50
CA LEU A 86 2.15 -0.13 -3.77
C LEU A 86 3.20 -0.92 -4.54
N ALA A 87 4.22 -0.25 -5.07
CA ALA A 87 5.35 -0.95 -5.64
C ALA A 87 6.09 -1.70 -4.53
N SER A 88 6.37 -2.97 -4.76
CA SER A 88 7.28 -3.72 -3.90
C SER A 88 8.68 -3.58 -4.47
N ASP A 89 9.68 -3.43 -3.59
CA ASP A 89 11.05 -3.69 -4.00
C ASP A 89 11.09 -5.13 -4.51
N ILE A 90 11.51 -5.31 -5.76
CA ILE A 90 11.53 -6.62 -6.41
C ILE A 90 12.56 -7.46 -5.67
N GLU A 91 12.12 -8.25 -4.70
CA GLU A 91 12.91 -9.36 -4.19
C GLU A 91 13.13 -10.33 -5.35
N GLU A 92 14.34 -10.89 -5.46
CA GLU A 92 14.81 -11.69 -6.61
C GLU A 92 13.88 -12.90 -6.92
N ASP A 93 13.06 -13.30 -5.94
CA ASP A 93 12.11 -14.43 -6.00
C ASP A 93 10.62 -14.03 -6.07
N SER A 94 10.28 -12.73 -6.08
CA SER A 94 8.88 -12.29 -6.13
C SER A 94 8.32 -12.33 -7.56
N SER A 95 7.19 -13.02 -7.74
CA SER A 95 6.44 -13.02 -9.00
C SER A 95 5.59 -11.76 -9.21
N SER A 96 5.47 -10.93 -8.16
CA SER A 96 4.69 -9.70 -8.16
C SER A 96 5.58 -8.46 -8.04
N GLN A 97 5.17 -7.40 -8.74
CA GLN A 97 5.84 -6.11 -8.74
C GLN A 97 5.15 -5.10 -7.82
N GLY A 98 4.07 -5.51 -7.14
CA GLY A 98 3.38 -4.67 -6.17
C GLY A 98 1.98 -5.15 -5.82
N THR A 99 1.33 -4.42 -4.93
CA THR A 99 -0.01 -4.76 -4.43
C THR A 99 -1.03 -3.70 -4.82
N ILE A 100 -2.15 -4.12 -5.40
CA ILE A 100 -3.24 -3.24 -5.84
C ILE A 100 -3.92 -2.59 -4.64
N LEU A 101 -3.95 -1.26 -4.63
CA LEU A 101 -4.68 -0.44 -3.67
C LEU A 101 -6.03 0.03 -4.21
N SER A 102 -6.15 0.31 -5.50
CA SER A 102 -7.42 0.70 -6.10
C SER A 102 -7.43 0.49 -7.61
N VAL A 103 -8.64 0.32 -8.16
CA VAL A 103 -8.86 0.18 -9.60
C VAL A 103 -10.09 1.00 -9.96
N GLU A 104 -9.94 1.86 -10.95
CA GLU A 104 -11.01 2.68 -11.50
C GLU A 104 -11.10 2.47 -13.01
N LYS A 105 -12.31 2.26 -13.53
CA LYS A 105 -12.53 2.21 -14.97
C LYS A 105 -12.47 3.64 -15.53
N ILE A 106 -11.75 3.82 -16.63
CA ILE A 106 -11.70 5.08 -17.40
C ILE A 106 -12.61 5.05 -18.62
#